data_AF-A0A8C5L2B7-F1
#
_entry.id   AF-A0A8C5L2B7-F1
#
_cell.length_a   1.000
_cell.length_b   1.000
_cell.length_c   1.000
_cell.angle_alpha   90.00
_cell.angle_beta   90.00
_cell.angle_gamma   90.00
#
_symmetry.space_group_name_H-M   'P 1'
#
loop_
_entity.id
_entity.type
_entity.pdbx_description
1 polymer ?
#
loop_
_entity_poly.entity_id
_entity_poly.type
_entity_poly.pdbx_seq_one_letter_code
_entity_poly.pdbx_strand_id
1 'polypeptide(L)' 'NIMLMGDFNAGCAYVTPSQWSAIRLRTSPIFEWLIPDDADTTSTPTDCAYDRLKPSVTTTQWR' A
#
# COMPACT_ATOMS: atom_id res chain seq x y z
N ASN A 1 11.93 14.13 1.25
CA ASN A 1 11.44 12.84 0.72
C ASN A 1 11.21 11.89 1.87
N ILE A 2 10.02 11.30 1.99
CA ILE A 2 9.68 10.31 3.02
C ILE A 2 9.34 9.00 2.31
N MET A 3 9.80 7.90 2.90
CA MET A 3 9.48 6.54 2.44
C MET A 3 8.88 5.76 3.61
N LEU A 4 7.74 5.14 3.36
CA LEU A 4 7.03 4.28 4.32
C LEU A 4 7.09 2.86 3.78
N MET A 5 7.59 1.92 4.58
CA MET A 5 7.69 0.52 4.19
C MET A 5 7.61 -0.40 5.41
N GLY A 6 7.08 -1.61 5.20
CA GLY A 6 7.04 -2.68 6.20
C GLY A 6 5.83 -3.59 6.04
N ASP A 7 5.70 -4.51 6.99
CA ASP A 7 4.51 -5.36 7.14
C ASP A 7 3.36 -4.51 7.69
N PHE A 8 2.43 -4.14 6.80
CA PHE A 8 1.25 -3.37 7.16
C PHE A 8 0.03 -4.27 7.38
N ASN A 9 0.16 -5.59 7.22
CA ASN A 9 -0.96 -6.53 7.16
C ASN A 9 -2.07 -6.04 6.22
N ALA A 10 -1.70 -5.40 5.11
CA ALA A 10 -2.64 -4.64 4.29
C ALA A 10 -3.33 -5.50 3.23
N GLY A 11 -3.85 -6.67 3.60
CA GLY A 11 -4.50 -7.57 2.65
C GLY A 11 -5.33 -8.65 3.33
N CYS A 12 -5.94 -9.52 2.52
CA CYS A 12 -6.71 -10.67 2.97
C CYS A 12 -7.80 -10.29 4.00
N ALA A 13 -7.84 -10.96 5.15
CA ALA A 13 -8.88 -10.72 6.16
C ALA A 13 -8.68 -9.40 6.94
N TYR A 14 -7.47 -8.84 6.94
CA TYR A 14 -7.14 -7.65 7.71
C TYR A 14 -7.57 -6.36 7.00
N VAL A 15 -7.39 -6.31 5.69
CA VAL A 15 -7.88 -5.22 4.83
C VAL A 15 -8.58 -5.81 3.62
N THR A 16 -9.91 -5.82 3.70
CA THR A 16 -10.80 -6.26 2.62
C THR A 16 -10.93 -5.18 1.53
N PRO A 17 -11.36 -5.55 0.30
CA PRO A 17 -11.48 -4.61 -0.81
C PRO A 17 -12.29 -3.33 -0.51
N SER A 18 -13.35 -3.43 0.28
CA SER A 18 -14.23 -2.31 0.62
C SER A 18 -13.58 -1.30 1.58
N GLN A 19 -12.64 -1.75 2.42
CA GLN A 19 -11.99 -0.92 3.43
C GLN A 19 -10.92 0.01 2.85
N TRP A 20 -10.40 -0.29 1.65
CA TRP A 20 -9.38 0.53 0.99
C TRP A 20 -9.78 1.99 0.78
N SER A 21 -11.08 2.22 0.52
CA SER A 21 -11.62 3.57 0.33
C SER A 21 -11.48 4.46 1.57
N ALA A 22 -11.40 3.88 2.77
CA ALA A 22 -11.25 4.60 4.03
C ALA A 22 -9.79 4.90 4.41
N ILE A 23 -8.81 4.26 3.74
CA ILE A 23 -7.39 4.38 4.09
C ILE A 23 -6.79 5.57 3.32
N ARG A 24 -6.52 6.69 4.01
CA ARG A 24 -5.93 7.90 3.40
C ARG A 24 -4.58 7.65 2.73
N LEU A 25 -3.78 6.71 3.23
CA LEU A 25 -2.52 6.28 2.62
C LEU A 25 -2.72 5.55 1.28
N ARG A 26 -3.94 5.06 1.02
CA ARG A 26 -4.37 4.45 -0.24
C ARG A 26 -4.95 5.48 -1.21
N THR A 27 -5.86 6.31 -0.73
CA THR A 27 -6.65 7.20 -1.57
C THR A 27 -5.97 8.53 -1.89
N SER A 28 -4.97 8.94 -1.12
CA SER A 28 -4.24 10.18 -1.39
C SER A 28 -3.29 10.00 -2.59
N PRO A 29 -3.34 10.91 -3.58
CA PRO A 29 -2.46 10.86 -4.75
C PRO A 29 -1.00 11.23 -4.41
N ILE A 30 -0.72 11.63 -3.17
CA ILE A 30 0.63 11.94 -2.67
C ILE A 30 1.48 10.66 -2.52
N PHE A 31 0.83 9.50 -2.37
CA PHE A 31 1.50 8.23 -2.12
C PHE A 31 1.29 7.26 -3.28
N GLU A 32 2.39 6.84 -3.89
CA GLU A 32 2.37 5.80 -4.91
C GLU A 32 2.48 4.40 -4.27
N TRP A 33 1.74 3.41 -4.77
CA TRP A 33 1.87 2.00 -4.32
C TRP A 33 2.80 1.28 -5.26
N LEU A 34 4.02 0.97 -4.79
CA LEU A 34 4.99 0.24 -5.60
C LEU A 34 4.82 -1.28 -5.53
N ILE A 35 4.19 -1.78 -4.47
CA ILE A 35 3.76 -3.19 -4.35
C ILE A 35 2.24 -3.22 -4.58
N PRO A 36 1.76 -3.88 -5.65
CA PRO A 36 0.34 -3.95 -5.98
C PRO A 36 -0.42 -4.91 -5.04
N ASP A 37 -1.75 -4.92 -5.10
CA ASP A 37 -2.58 -5.74 -4.21
C ASP A 37 -2.58 -7.23 -4.55
N ASP A 38 -2.15 -7.59 -5.76
CA ASP A 38 -2.02 -8.95 -6.29
C ASP A 38 -0.63 -9.55 -6.09
N ALA A 39 0.28 -8.84 -5.40
CA ALA A 39 1.58 -9.38 -5.02
C ALA A 39 1.46 -10.27 -3.79
N ASP A 40 1.81 -11.55 -3.91
CA ASP A 40 2.04 -12.40 -2.74
C ASP A 40 3.37 -12.01 -2.08
N THR A 41 3.30 -11.61 -0.81
CA THR A 41 4.46 -11.22 0.00
C THR A 41 4.71 -12.20 1.15
N THR A 42 4.00 -13.33 1.18
CA THR A 42 4.12 -14.31 2.27
C THR A 42 5.09 -15.43 1.93
N SER A 43 5.82 -15.94 2.94
CA SER A 43 6.64 -17.15 2.79
C SER A 43 5.86 -18.44 3.14
N THR A 44 4.61 -18.29 3.57
CA THR A 44 3.66 -19.36 3.89
C THR A 44 2.71 -19.60 2.71
N PRO A 45 2.01 -20.74 2.63
CA PRO A 45 1.04 -21.00 1.55
C PRO A 45 -0.26 -20.19 1.74
N THR A 46 -0.13 -18.87 1.72
CA THR A 46 -1.16 -17.86 1.70
C THR A 46 -0.89 -16.96 0.50
N ASP A 47 -1.91 -16.33 -0.08
CA ASP A 47 -1.74 -15.40 -1.19
C ASP A 47 -2.18 -14.01 -0.71
N CYS A 48 -1.25 -13.29 -0.06
CA CYS A 48 -1.56 -12.04 0.62
C CYS A 48 -0.46 -10.97 0.45
N ALA A 49 -0.89 -9.76 0.06
CA ALA A 49 -0.05 -8.56 -0.01
C ALA A 49 0.04 -7.83 1.34
N TYR A 50 0.77 -8.40 2.31
CA TYR A 50 0.97 -7.79 3.64
C TYR A 50 2.05 -6.70 3.64
N ASP A 51 3.19 -6.94 2.99
CA ASP A 51 4.29 -5.98 2.90
C ASP A 51 4.02 -4.91 1.85
N ARG A 52 4.12 -3.63 2.23
CA ARG A 52 3.82 -2.49 1.36
C ARG A 52 4.96 -1.48 1.35
N LEU A 53 5.16 -0.82 0.22
CA LEU A 53 6.20 0.20 0.04
C LEU A 53 5.61 1.45 -0.64
N LYS A 54 5.79 2.61 0.01
CA LYS A 54 5.15 3.88 -0.34
C LYS A 54 6.14 5.05 -0.28
N PRO A 55 6.55 5.63 -1.43
CA PRO A 55 7.19 6.94 -1.43
C PRO A 55 6.13 8.04 -1.25
N SER A 56 6.41 9.05 -0.42
CA SER A 56 5.68 10.32 -0.48
C SER A 56 6.30 11.14 -1.62
N VAL A 57 5.57 11.36 -2.71
CA VAL A 57 6.02 12.29 -3.74
C VAL A 57 5.87 13.69 -3.14
N THR A 58 6.97 14.46 -3.10
CA THR A 58 6.84 15.90 -2.83
C THR A 58 6.16 16.47 -4.06
N THR A 59 4.87 16.81 -3.96
CA THR A 59 4.14 17.42 -5.08
C THR A 59 4.77 18.77 -5.39
N THR A 60 5.79 18.80 -6.23
CA THR A 60 6.08 19.98 -7.03
C THR A 60 5.02 20.00 -8.12
N GLN A 61 3.81 20.47 -7.77
CA GLN A 61 2.76 20.74 -8.74
C GLN A 61 3.16 21.99 -9.52
N TRP A 62 4.03 21.83 -10.51
CA TRP A 62 4.17 22.77 -11.62
C TRP A 62 3.78 22.04 -12.90
N ARG A 63 2.46 21.93 -13.11
CA ARG A 63 1.74 22.15 -14.38
C ARG A 63 0.24 21.96 -14.13
#